data_AF-A0A5D2Y7M0-F1
#
_entry.id   AF-A0A5D2Y7M0-F1
#
_cell.length_a   1.000
_cell.length_b   1.000
_cell.length_c   1.000
_cell.angle_alpha   90.00
_cell.angle_beta   90.00
_cell.angle_gamma   90.00
#
_symmetry.space_group_name_H-M   'P 1'
#
loop_
_entity.id
_entity.type
_entity.pdbx_description
1 polymer ?
#
loop_
_entity_poly.entity_id
_entity_poly.type
_entity_poly.pdbx_seq_one_letter_code
_entity_poly.pdbx_strand_id
1 'polypeptide(L)'
;MGEDAGRGLECQKIMDGKGNNGNSSQKAIPSCCLKARASAPELEAKCHSTVVSGWFSESQSSSDKAGKMVYFNNPMWPGEAHSLKVESILYKARSDYQEVLVFESSSYGKVLVLDGIVQLTEKDECAYQEMITHLPLCSIPSPKTVLVVGGGDGGVLAEISRHSSVDHIDICEIDRMVIEVSKKFFPELAAGFEDPRVCLHVGDGPAQELVEKPFFDTLARALRPGGVLCNMAESMWLHTHLIDDMISICREIFKGSVHYAWASVPTYPSGVIGFLICSTEGPAVDFLNPINPIEKLEGAHQHKRELRYYNSEMHKAAFSLPSFLKREVRLLCD
;
A
#
# COMPACT_ATOMS: atom_id res chain seq x y z
N MET A 1 19.30 56.25 1.12
CA MET A 1 19.70 55.06 1.91
C MET A 1 19.25 53.86 1.10
N GLY A 2 19.96 53.53 0.02
CA GLY A 2 21.25 52.82 0.00
C GLY A 2 20.91 51.36 -0.35
N GLU A 3 21.00 50.97 -1.63
CA GLU A 3 22.02 50.05 -2.18
C GLU A 3 21.88 48.62 -1.58
N ASP A 4 21.84 47.52 -2.33
CA ASP A 4 22.74 47.18 -3.43
C ASP A 4 22.21 45.96 -4.23
N ALA A 5 22.73 45.81 -5.44
CA ALA A 5 22.45 44.75 -6.39
C ALA A 5 23.59 43.72 -6.44
N GLY A 6 23.21 42.43 -6.43
CA GLY A 6 23.78 41.44 -7.34
C GLY A 6 25.01 40.62 -6.90
N ARG A 7 25.15 39.53 -7.69
CA ARG A 7 26.27 38.60 -7.91
C ARG A 7 26.22 37.28 -7.13
N GLY A 8 26.35 36.21 -7.91
CA GLY A 8 26.48 34.84 -7.43
C GLY A 8 27.94 34.35 -7.45
N LEU A 9 28.01 33.02 -7.40
CA LEU A 9 29.14 32.11 -7.66
C LEU A 9 30.16 31.84 -6.54
N GLU A 10 30.31 30.52 -6.36
CA GLU A 10 31.52 29.75 -6.04
C GLU A 10 31.88 29.39 -4.59
N CYS A 11 31.67 28.09 -4.33
CA CYS A 11 32.62 27.14 -3.73
C CYS A 11 33.97 27.69 -3.29
N GLN A 12 34.22 27.65 -1.98
CA GLN A 12 35.55 27.39 -1.45
C GLN A 12 35.50 26.30 -0.38
N LYS A 13 36.16 25.18 -0.70
CA LYS A 13 36.62 24.17 0.25
C LYS A 13 37.66 24.81 1.17
N ILE A 14 37.48 24.68 2.48
CA ILE A 14 38.61 24.64 3.41
C ILE A 14 38.41 23.40 4.28
N MET A 15 39.30 22.43 4.06
CA MET A 15 39.56 21.37 5.03
C MET A 15 40.28 22.01 6.21
N ASP A 16 39.72 21.85 7.42
CA ASP A 16 40.52 21.72 8.62
C ASP A 16 39.85 20.71 9.53
N GLY A 17 40.52 19.57 9.69
CA GLY A 17 40.08 18.48 10.55
C GLY A 17 40.23 18.86 12.01
N LYS A 18 39.13 18.76 12.75
CA LYS A 18 39.12 18.41 14.17
C LYS A 18 37.83 17.66 14.46
N GLY A 19 37.99 16.39 14.85
CA GLY A 19 36.89 15.49 15.11
C GLY A 19 35.95 16.04 16.15
N ASN A 20 34.65 15.93 15.85
CA ASN A 20 33.63 15.97 16.87
C ASN A 20 32.57 14.94 16.50
N ASN A 21 32.36 13.96 17.38
CA ASN A 21 31.24 13.03 17.35
C ASN A 21 29.95 13.85 17.44
N GLY A 22 29.38 14.21 16.30
CA GLY A 22 28.09 14.86 16.18
C GLY A 22 27.10 13.87 15.63
N ASN A 23 26.13 13.48 16.47
CA ASN A 23 24.92 12.75 16.13
C ASN A 23 24.51 13.00 14.67
N SER A 24 24.59 11.96 13.84
CA SER A 24 23.73 11.88 12.67
C SER A 24 22.31 12.06 13.19
N SER A 25 21.69 13.20 12.91
CA SER A 25 20.28 13.42 13.13
C SER A 25 19.55 12.36 12.32
N GLN A 26 19.25 11.22 12.95
CA GLN A 26 18.30 10.25 12.42
C GLN A 26 17.02 11.04 12.20
N LYS A 27 16.67 11.29 10.93
CA LYS A 27 15.34 11.80 10.60
C LYS A 27 14.35 10.87 11.29
N ALA A 28 13.50 11.42 12.15
CA ALA A 28 12.48 10.63 12.81
C ALA A 28 11.59 10.01 11.73
N ILE A 29 11.51 8.68 11.72
CA ILE A 29 10.64 7.93 10.81
C ILE A 29 9.20 8.29 11.18
N PRO A 30 8.35 8.73 10.21
CA PRO A 30 6.94 9.05 10.47
C PRO A 30 6.20 7.86 11.11
N SER A 31 5.29 8.12 12.04
CA SER A 31 4.56 7.07 12.77
C SER A 31 3.76 6.14 11.86
N CYS A 32 3.28 6.61 10.71
CA CYS A 32 2.57 5.79 9.72
C CYS A 32 3.49 4.85 8.92
N CYS A 33 4.81 5.12 8.88
CA CYS A 33 5.81 4.20 8.33
C CYS A 33 6.18 3.10 9.34
N LEU A 34 5.76 3.22 10.60
CA LEU A 34 5.81 2.14 11.58
C LEU A 34 4.60 1.23 11.33
N LYS A 35 4.60 0.49 10.20
CA LYS A 35 3.45 -0.35 9.80
C LYS A 35 3.05 -1.38 10.87
N ALA A 36 3.89 -1.67 11.84
CA ALA A 36 3.49 -1.99 13.20
C ALA A 36 4.71 -1.76 14.10
N ARG A 37 4.54 -1.09 15.24
CA ARG A 37 5.48 -1.38 16.34
C ARG A 37 5.17 -2.79 16.79
N ALA A 38 6.03 -3.75 16.45
CA ALA A 38 5.96 -5.09 16.99
C ALA A 38 5.87 -4.99 18.53
N SER A 39 4.77 -5.45 19.10
CA SER A 39 4.53 -5.44 20.54
C SER A 39 5.53 -6.35 21.27
N ALA A 40 5.57 -6.25 22.60
CA ALA A 40 6.36 -7.18 23.40
C ALA A 40 5.96 -8.63 23.07
N PRO A 41 6.92 -9.56 22.95
CA PRO A 41 6.62 -10.93 22.59
C PRO A 41 5.69 -11.63 23.60
N GLU A 42 4.73 -12.42 23.12
CA GLU A 42 3.87 -13.28 23.95
C GLU A 42 4.48 -14.69 24.10
N LEU A 43 4.43 -15.24 25.31
CA LEU A 43 5.26 -16.38 25.74
C LEU A 43 4.77 -17.78 25.35
N GLU A 44 3.72 -17.94 24.55
CA GLU A 44 3.07 -19.25 24.37
C GLU A 44 2.69 -19.63 22.94
N ALA A 45 3.50 -20.54 22.36
CA ALA A 45 3.14 -21.65 21.45
C ALA A 45 4.40 -22.18 20.71
N LYS A 46 4.36 -23.41 20.21
CA LYS A 46 5.45 -23.99 19.40
C LYS A 46 5.05 -23.98 17.92
N CYS A 47 5.75 -23.22 17.08
CA CYS A 47 5.60 -23.34 15.64
C CYS A 47 6.57 -24.38 15.07
N HIS A 48 6.24 -24.96 13.92
CA HIS A 48 7.15 -25.85 13.21
C HIS A 48 8.30 -25.02 12.60
N SER A 49 9.53 -25.55 12.57
CA SER A 49 10.76 -24.82 12.16
C SER A 49 10.77 -24.27 10.72
N THR A 50 9.73 -24.56 9.94
CA THR A 50 9.57 -24.21 8.53
C THR A 50 8.41 -23.26 8.26
N VAL A 51 7.77 -22.72 9.30
CA VAL A 51 6.61 -21.83 9.17
C VAL A 51 7.05 -20.41 9.49
N VAL A 52 6.98 -19.53 8.49
CA VAL A 52 6.99 -18.09 8.71
C VAL A 52 5.53 -17.68 8.64
N SER A 53 4.86 -17.75 9.78
CA SER A 53 3.87 -16.71 10.03
C SER A 53 4.70 -15.43 10.20
N GLY A 54 4.21 -14.28 9.76
CA GLY A 54 4.81 -12.96 10.03
C GLY A 54 5.04 -12.59 11.52
N TRP A 55 5.44 -13.52 12.41
CA TRP A 55 5.27 -13.43 13.86
C TRP A 55 6.38 -14.09 14.70
N PHE A 56 7.53 -14.48 14.17
CA PHE A 56 8.51 -15.26 14.94
C PHE A 56 9.88 -14.59 15.10
N SER A 57 10.35 -14.52 16.34
CA SER A 57 11.79 -14.51 16.62
C SER A 57 12.15 -15.70 17.50
N GLU A 58 13.25 -16.37 17.15
CA GLU A 58 13.95 -17.26 18.06
C GLU A 58 14.69 -16.38 19.09
N SER A 59 14.47 -16.61 20.38
CA SER A 59 15.27 -15.94 21.41
C SER A 59 16.73 -16.40 21.27
N GLN A 60 17.62 -15.51 20.82
CA GLN A 60 19.06 -15.69 21.03
C GLN A 60 19.38 -15.38 22.50
N SER A 61 19.15 -16.35 23.38
CA SER A 61 19.79 -16.36 24.70
C SER A 61 20.55 -17.68 24.85
N SER A 62 21.88 -17.53 24.91
CA SER A 62 22.84 -18.61 25.10
C SER A 62 22.88 -19.05 26.56
N SER A 63 21.77 -19.58 27.08
CA SER A 63 21.72 -20.41 28.29
C SER A 63 20.26 -20.58 28.70
N ASP A 64 19.54 -21.53 28.09
CA ASP A 64 18.67 -22.43 28.83
C ASP A 64 17.99 -23.44 27.90
N LYS A 65 17.75 -24.63 28.46
CA LYS A 65 17.21 -25.80 27.77
C LYS A 65 15.80 -25.51 27.23
N ALA A 66 15.58 -25.89 25.98
CA ALA A 66 14.37 -25.71 25.17
C ALA A 66 14.06 -24.24 24.84
N GLY A 67 14.58 -23.76 23.70
CA GLY A 67 14.19 -22.48 23.11
C GLY A 67 12.67 -22.42 22.93
N LYS A 68 12.00 -21.64 23.77
CA LYS A 68 10.59 -21.31 23.58
C LYS A 68 10.51 -20.31 22.43
N MET A 69 9.80 -20.69 21.37
CA MET A 69 9.45 -19.75 20.30
C MET A 69 8.51 -18.69 20.88
N VAL A 70 8.77 -17.43 20.56
CA VAL A 70 8.02 -16.29 21.08
C VAL A 70 7.24 -15.64 19.94
N TYR A 71 6.00 -15.22 20.22
CA TYR A 71 5.07 -14.65 19.23
C TYR A 71 5.21 -13.15 19.23
N PHE A 72 5.33 -12.53 18.05
CA PHE A 72 5.08 -11.10 17.91
C PHE A 72 3.64 -10.87 17.58
N ASN A 73 2.80 -10.57 18.58
CA ASN A 73 1.42 -10.21 18.32
C ASN A 73 1.36 -8.84 17.61
N ASN A 74 0.95 -8.78 16.33
CA ASN A 74 0.74 -7.49 15.67
C ASN A 74 -0.46 -6.81 16.37
N PRO A 75 -0.29 -5.62 16.97
CA PRO A 75 -1.35 -4.98 17.74
C PRO A 75 -2.58 -4.62 16.89
N MET A 76 -2.48 -4.62 15.56
CA MET A 76 -3.60 -4.34 14.66
C MET A 76 -4.61 -5.50 14.58
N TRP A 77 -4.19 -6.75 14.80
CA TRP A 77 -5.10 -7.91 14.80
C TRP A 77 -4.74 -8.90 15.92
N PRO A 78 -5.04 -8.51 17.18
CA PRO A 78 -4.59 -9.25 18.34
C PRO A 78 -5.23 -10.64 18.45
N GLY A 79 -4.39 -11.65 18.67
CA GLY A 79 -4.85 -13.02 18.96
C GLY A 79 -5.09 -13.89 17.74
N GLU A 80 -4.79 -13.40 16.54
CA GLU A 80 -4.86 -14.15 15.29
C GLU A 80 -3.57 -14.00 14.46
N ALA A 81 -3.21 -15.03 13.67
CA ALA A 81 -2.05 -14.98 12.79
C ALA A 81 -2.26 -15.86 11.55
N HIS A 82 -1.99 -15.32 10.36
CA HIS A 82 -1.91 -16.12 9.13
C HIS A 82 -0.49 -16.70 8.99
N SER A 83 -0.40 -18.02 8.88
CA SER A 83 0.85 -18.76 8.72
C SER A 83 1.06 -19.25 7.29
N LEU A 84 2.22 -18.96 6.70
CA LEU A 84 2.67 -19.54 5.43
C LEU A 84 3.88 -20.46 5.67
N LYS A 85 3.88 -21.65 5.08
CA LYS A 85 5.06 -22.52 5.11
C LYS A 85 6.12 -21.98 4.16
N VAL A 86 7.34 -21.81 4.66
CA VAL A 86 8.48 -21.29 3.91
C VAL A 86 9.32 -22.44 3.39
N GLU A 87 9.61 -22.37 2.09
CA GLU A 87 10.54 -23.27 1.43
C GLU A 87 11.96 -22.68 1.45
N SER A 88 12.12 -21.39 1.19
CA SER A 88 13.42 -20.71 1.31
C SER A 88 13.30 -19.21 1.54
N ILE A 89 14.24 -18.63 2.29
CA ILE A 89 14.38 -17.17 2.41
C ILE A 89 15.23 -16.68 1.22
N LEU A 90 14.68 -15.78 0.40
CA LEU A 90 15.32 -15.26 -0.80
C LEU A 90 16.07 -13.94 -0.53
N TYR A 91 15.55 -13.14 0.39
CA TYR A 91 16.14 -11.86 0.79
C TYR A 91 15.69 -11.47 2.20
N LYS A 92 16.59 -10.93 3.00
CA LYS A 92 16.25 -10.29 4.28
C LYS A 92 17.23 -9.15 4.54
N ALA A 93 16.71 -7.93 4.68
CA ALA A 93 17.50 -6.77 5.05
C ALA A 93 16.63 -5.73 5.77
N ARG A 94 17.26 -4.70 6.34
CA ARG A 94 16.58 -3.55 6.91
C ARG A 94 16.99 -2.30 6.11
N SER A 95 16.01 -1.55 5.61
CA SER A 95 16.22 -0.24 4.98
C SER A 95 16.25 0.87 6.03
N ASP A 96 16.33 2.12 5.59
CA ASP A 96 16.18 3.29 6.47
C ASP A 96 14.76 3.40 7.05
N TYR A 97 13.79 2.66 6.49
CA TYR A 97 12.37 2.76 6.83
C TYR A 97 11.84 1.51 7.55
N GLN A 98 12.14 0.31 7.04
CA GLN A 98 11.49 -0.94 7.47
C GLN A 98 12.36 -2.19 7.26
N GLU A 99 12.01 -3.29 7.91
CA GLU A 99 12.54 -4.61 7.55
C GLU A 99 11.88 -5.11 6.26
N VAL A 100 12.68 -5.53 5.28
CA VAL A 100 12.25 -6.10 4.01
C VAL A 100 12.66 -7.57 3.94
N LEU A 101 11.66 -8.44 3.81
CA LEU A 101 11.84 -9.89 3.69
C LEU A 101 11.14 -10.38 2.43
N VAL A 102 11.84 -11.22 1.66
CA VAL A 102 11.26 -12.01 0.58
C VAL A 102 11.56 -13.48 0.82
N PHE A 103 10.54 -14.31 0.72
CA PHE A 103 10.69 -15.76 0.81
C PHE A 103 9.83 -16.47 -0.23
N GLU A 104 10.23 -17.69 -0.58
CA GLU A 104 9.46 -18.63 -1.37
C GLU A 104 8.57 -19.44 -0.43
N SER A 105 7.26 -19.42 -0.64
CA SER A 105 6.30 -20.21 0.12
C SER A 105 6.00 -21.54 -0.57
N SER A 106 5.48 -22.51 0.18
CA SER A 106 5.16 -23.83 -0.40
C SER A 106 3.98 -23.83 -1.37
N SER A 107 3.08 -22.83 -1.28
CA SER A 107 1.77 -22.88 -1.96
C SER A 107 1.19 -21.54 -2.40
N TYR A 108 1.89 -20.43 -2.13
CA TYR A 108 1.50 -19.06 -2.49
C TYR A 108 2.54 -18.35 -3.37
N GLY A 109 3.58 -19.08 -3.82
CA GLY A 109 4.71 -18.52 -4.57
C GLY A 109 5.59 -17.64 -3.69
N LYS A 110 6.22 -16.64 -4.28
CA LYS A 110 7.02 -15.65 -3.57
C LYS A 110 6.14 -14.71 -2.76
N VAL A 111 6.67 -14.29 -1.62
CA VAL A 111 5.98 -13.43 -0.64
C VAL A 111 6.87 -12.25 -0.29
N LEU A 112 6.35 -11.03 -0.40
CA LEU A 112 6.98 -9.81 0.11
C LEU A 112 6.41 -9.48 1.49
N VAL A 113 7.30 -9.23 2.44
CA VAL A 113 6.96 -8.88 3.81
C VAL A 113 7.69 -7.60 4.20
N LEU A 114 6.97 -6.65 4.77
CA LEU A 114 7.51 -5.40 5.32
C LEU A 114 7.16 -5.30 6.80
N ASP A 115 8.16 -5.13 7.66
CA ASP A 115 8.01 -5.11 9.14
C ASP A 115 7.16 -6.28 9.69
N GLY A 116 7.34 -7.47 9.12
CA GLY A 116 6.59 -8.67 9.51
C GLY A 116 5.20 -8.80 8.89
N ILE A 117 4.72 -7.80 8.14
CA ILE A 117 3.40 -7.81 7.51
C ILE A 117 3.51 -8.22 6.05
N VAL A 118 2.77 -9.25 5.65
CA VAL A 118 2.65 -9.67 4.25
C VAL A 118 2.07 -8.52 3.44
N GLN A 119 2.81 -8.06 2.44
CA GLN A 119 2.35 -7.02 1.50
C GLN A 119 1.77 -7.62 0.23
N LEU A 120 2.29 -8.76 -0.24
CA LEU A 120 1.73 -9.49 -1.38
C LEU A 120 2.22 -10.93 -1.41
N THR A 121 1.46 -11.78 -2.10
CA THR A 121 1.91 -13.09 -2.60
C THR A 121 1.58 -13.22 -4.08
N GLU A 122 2.40 -13.94 -4.85
CA GLU A 122 2.14 -14.14 -6.30
C GLU A 122 0.79 -14.80 -6.59
N LYS A 123 0.26 -15.57 -5.65
CA LYS A 123 -0.98 -16.32 -5.86
C LYS A 123 -2.22 -15.43 -5.87
N ASP A 124 -2.30 -14.45 -4.99
CA ASP A 124 -3.49 -13.65 -4.72
C ASP A 124 -3.32 -12.13 -4.86
N GLU A 125 -2.13 -11.65 -5.23
CA GLU A 125 -1.86 -10.23 -5.50
C GLU A 125 -2.84 -9.60 -6.50
N CYS A 126 -3.32 -10.40 -7.47
CA CYS A 126 -4.23 -9.93 -8.50
C CYS A 126 -5.53 -9.38 -7.91
N ALA A 127 -6.02 -9.94 -6.81
CA ALA A 127 -7.23 -9.47 -6.16
C ALA A 127 -7.07 -8.05 -5.62
N TYR A 128 -5.93 -7.74 -4.98
CA TYR A 128 -5.68 -6.40 -4.46
C TYR A 128 -5.38 -5.41 -5.59
N GLN A 129 -4.43 -5.75 -6.46
CA GLN A 129 -3.92 -4.86 -7.51
C GLN A 129 -5.00 -4.49 -8.52
N GLU A 130 -5.78 -5.47 -8.97
CA GLU A 130 -6.85 -5.23 -9.93
C GLU A 130 -7.98 -4.41 -9.30
N MET A 131 -8.39 -4.71 -8.06
CA MET A 131 -9.49 -3.99 -7.41
C MET A 131 -9.12 -2.54 -7.08
N ILE A 132 -7.97 -2.30 -6.44
CA ILE A 132 -7.56 -0.94 -6.06
C ILE A 132 -7.38 -0.04 -7.29
N THR A 133 -7.00 -0.62 -8.43
CA THR A 133 -6.76 0.08 -9.69
C THR A 133 -8.04 0.29 -10.51
N HIS A 134 -8.80 -0.78 -10.75
CA HIS A 134 -9.91 -0.74 -11.69
C HIS A 134 -11.20 -0.19 -11.07
N LEU A 135 -11.40 -0.28 -9.75
CA LEU A 135 -12.53 0.38 -9.09
C LEU A 135 -12.58 1.90 -9.40
N PRO A 136 -11.52 2.69 -9.17
CA PRO A 136 -11.56 4.12 -9.52
C PRO A 136 -11.49 4.37 -11.03
N LEU A 137 -10.60 3.69 -11.77
CA LEU A 137 -10.34 4.02 -13.18
C LEU A 137 -11.47 3.61 -14.13
N CYS A 138 -12.25 2.59 -13.78
CA CYS A 138 -13.44 2.22 -14.55
C CYS A 138 -14.67 3.08 -14.20
N SER A 139 -14.59 3.90 -13.15
CA SER A 139 -15.70 4.77 -12.68
C SER A 139 -15.67 6.17 -13.29
N ILE A 140 -14.62 6.53 -14.03
CA ILE A 140 -14.48 7.84 -14.66
C ILE A 140 -14.23 7.73 -16.17
N PRO A 141 -14.65 8.73 -16.97
CA PRO A 141 -14.40 8.70 -18.39
C PRO A 141 -12.94 9.07 -18.70
N SER A 142 -12.26 8.20 -19.44
CA SER A 142 -10.95 8.46 -20.04
C SER A 142 -9.93 9.05 -19.05
N PRO A 143 -9.51 8.31 -18.00
CA PRO A 143 -8.45 8.75 -17.09
C PRO A 143 -7.17 9.03 -17.87
N LYS A 144 -6.51 10.16 -17.56
CA LYS A 144 -5.37 10.70 -18.30
C LYS A 144 -4.08 10.73 -17.48
N THR A 145 -4.17 11.23 -16.26
CA THR A 145 -3.05 11.33 -15.33
C THR A 145 -3.42 10.60 -14.05
N VAL A 146 -2.53 9.73 -13.57
CA VAL A 146 -2.74 8.92 -12.36
C VAL A 146 -1.55 9.09 -11.43
N LEU A 147 -1.82 9.21 -10.13
CA LEU A 147 -0.80 9.21 -9.08
C LEU A 147 -0.95 7.94 -8.23
N VAL A 148 0.15 7.23 -8.02
CA VAL A 148 0.28 6.12 -7.08
C VAL A 148 1.16 6.56 -5.91
N VAL A 149 0.66 6.44 -4.68
CA VAL A 149 1.44 6.68 -3.46
C VAL A 149 1.71 5.33 -2.79
N GLY A 150 2.98 5.00 -2.57
CA GLY A 150 3.42 3.64 -2.28
C GLY A 150 3.51 2.80 -3.56
N GLY A 151 3.12 1.53 -3.49
CA GLY A 151 3.08 0.64 -4.67
C GLY A 151 4.46 0.21 -5.15
N GLY A 152 5.47 0.16 -4.25
CA GLY A 152 6.83 -0.24 -4.57
C GLY A 152 7.01 -1.62 -5.20
N ASP A 153 5.99 -2.49 -5.18
CA ASP A 153 5.99 -3.76 -5.90
C ASP A 153 5.76 -3.64 -7.42
N GLY A 154 5.18 -2.52 -7.87
CA GLY A 154 4.93 -2.22 -9.28
C GLY A 154 3.66 -2.83 -9.87
N GLY A 155 2.95 -3.68 -9.13
CA GLY A 155 1.77 -4.37 -9.64
C GLY A 155 0.60 -3.44 -9.97
N VAL A 156 0.35 -2.42 -9.15
CA VAL A 156 -0.62 -1.36 -9.45
C VAL A 156 -0.27 -0.62 -10.75
N LEU A 157 1.02 -0.38 -11.02
CA LEU A 157 1.46 0.24 -12.28
C LEU A 157 1.15 -0.66 -13.48
N ALA A 158 1.36 -1.97 -13.33
CA ALA A 158 1.03 -2.94 -14.38
C ALA A 158 -0.47 -2.94 -14.70
N GLU A 159 -1.34 -2.80 -13.70
CA GLU A 159 -2.80 -2.72 -13.91
C GLU A 159 -3.25 -1.38 -14.49
N ILE A 160 -2.65 -0.25 -14.08
CA ILE A 160 -2.90 1.07 -14.69
C ILE A 160 -2.52 1.04 -16.17
N SER A 161 -1.44 0.33 -16.52
CA SER A 161 -0.92 0.27 -17.88
C SER A 161 -1.90 -0.32 -18.90
N ARG A 162 -2.91 -1.08 -18.45
CA ARG A 162 -4.01 -1.57 -19.30
C ARG A 162 -4.94 -0.47 -19.82
N HIS A 163 -4.98 0.68 -19.15
CA HIS A 163 -5.82 1.81 -19.56
C HIS A 163 -5.09 2.63 -20.61
N SER A 164 -5.40 2.38 -21.88
CA SER A 164 -4.79 3.09 -23.03
C SER A 164 -5.07 4.60 -23.07
N SER A 165 -6.08 5.06 -22.32
CA SER A 165 -6.39 6.47 -22.16
C SER A 165 -5.42 7.21 -21.23
N VAL A 166 -4.69 6.49 -20.37
CA VAL A 166 -3.74 7.08 -19.43
C VAL A 166 -2.48 7.47 -20.20
N ASP A 167 -2.12 8.74 -20.09
CA ASP A 167 -0.99 9.35 -20.79
C ASP A 167 0.21 9.54 -19.85
N HIS A 168 -0.01 9.66 -18.53
CA HIS A 168 1.04 9.89 -17.52
C HIS A 168 0.71 9.21 -16.19
N ILE A 169 1.71 8.57 -15.57
CA ILE A 169 1.60 7.88 -14.28
C ILE A 169 2.73 8.37 -13.38
N ASP A 170 2.42 9.14 -12.35
CA ASP A 170 3.37 9.43 -11.28
C ASP A 170 3.29 8.33 -10.21
N ILE A 171 4.44 7.84 -9.74
CA ILE A 171 4.52 6.99 -8.56
C ILE A 171 5.48 7.59 -7.54
N CYS A 172 5.05 7.67 -6.30
CA CYS A 172 5.86 8.12 -5.18
C CYS A 172 6.00 7.00 -4.16
N GLU A 173 7.17 6.37 -4.12
CA GLU A 173 7.52 5.33 -3.14
C GLU A 173 8.65 5.83 -2.24
N ILE A 174 8.48 5.64 -0.93
CA ILE A 174 9.41 6.16 0.07
C ILE A 174 10.66 5.29 0.18
N ASP A 175 10.49 3.97 0.03
CA ASP A 175 11.55 3.01 0.26
C ASP A 175 12.08 2.42 -1.05
N ARG A 176 13.22 2.96 -1.50
CA ARG A 176 13.94 2.45 -2.69
C ARG A 176 14.23 0.95 -2.59
N MET A 177 14.49 0.42 -1.39
CA MET A 177 14.81 -1.00 -1.22
C MET A 177 13.65 -1.88 -1.66
N VAL A 178 12.41 -1.46 -1.40
CA VAL A 178 11.20 -2.19 -1.81
C VAL A 178 11.12 -2.29 -3.33
N ILE A 179 11.42 -1.21 -4.05
CA ILE A 179 11.43 -1.19 -5.52
C ILE A 179 12.48 -2.14 -6.08
N GLU A 180 13.72 -2.05 -5.60
CA GLU A 180 14.83 -2.86 -6.12
C GLU A 180 14.62 -4.36 -5.82
N VAL A 181 14.14 -4.68 -4.60
CA VAL A 181 13.78 -6.04 -4.21
C VAL A 181 12.63 -6.56 -5.09
N SER A 182 11.63 -5.72 -5.38
CA SER A 182 10.50 -6.11 -6.22
C SER A 182 10.91 -6.34 -7.67
N LYS A 183 11.73 -5.47 -8.25
CA LYS A 183 12.32 -5.68 -9.59
C LYS A 183 13.12 -6.98 -9.67
N LYS A 184 13.83 -7.35 -8.61
CA LYS A 184 14.66 -8.55 -8.57
C LYS A 184 13.84 -9.83 -8.42
N PHE A 185 12.86 -9.85 -7.51
CA PHE A 185 12.18 -11.09 -7.12
C PHE A 185 10.78 -11.25 -7.70
N PHE A 186 10.13 -10.17 -8.13
CA PHE A 186 8.78 -10.15 -8.70
C PHE A 186 8.78 -9.45 -10.08
N PRO A 187 9.57 -9.93 -11.06
CA PRO A 187 9.80 -9.20 -12.31
C PRO A 187 8.52 -8.99 -13.14
N GLU A 188 7.52 -9.85 -13.02
CA GLU A 188 6.24 -9.70 -13.73
C GLU A 188 5.40 -8.54 -13.18
N LEU A 189 5.41 -8.34 -11.85
CA LEU A 189 4.76 -7.19 -11.20
C LEU A 189 5.54 -5.91 -11.49
N ALA A 190 6.85 -5.96 -11.25
CA ALA A 190 7.72 -4.81 -11.38
C ALA A 190 7.92 -4.37 -12.84
N ALA A 191 7.48 -5.16 -13.83
CA ALA A 191 7.41 -4.74 -15.22
C ALA A 191 6.56 -3.48 -15.43
N GLY A 192 5.64 -3.17 -14.51
CA GLY A 192 4.89 -1.91 -14.50
C GLY A 192 5.79 -0.67 -14.43
N PHE A 193 6.97 -0.75 -13.80
CA PHE A 193 7.94 0.35 -13.78
C PHE A 193 8.60 0.63 -15.13
N GLU A 194 8.51 -0.29 -16.09
CA GLU A 194 9.12 -0.15 -17.41
C GLU A 194 8.15 0.46 -18.44
N ASP A 195 6.90 0.76 -18.06
CA ASP A 195 5.97 1.50 -18.91
C ASP A 195 6.49 2.93 -19.13
N PRO A 196 6.62 3.40 -20.38
CA PRO A 196 7.22 4.72 -20.67
C PRO A 196 6.41 5.90 -20.14
N ARG A 197 5.17 5.68 -19.69
CA ARG A 197 4.31 6.69 -19.06
C ARG A 197 4.61 6.87 -17.58
N VAL A 198 5.42 6.00 -16.97
CA VAL A 198 5.71 6.01 -15.54
C VAL A 198 6.84 6.98 -15.21
N CYS A 199 6.58 7.89 -14.27
CA CYS A 199 7.55 8.77 -13.64
C CYS A 199 7.73 8.37 -12.17
N LEU A 200 8.86 7.76 -11.85
CA LEU A 200 9.20 7.31 -10.50
C LEU A 200 9.84 8.44 -9.68
N HIS A 201 9.20 8.76 -8.56
CA HIS A 201 9.69 9.65 -7.52
C HIS A 201 10.03 8.82 -6.29
N VAL A 202 11.31 8.82 -5.89
CA VAL A 202 11.74 8.17 -4.65
C VAL A 202 11.96 9.23 -3.59
N GLY A 203 11.17 9.17 -2.52
CA GLY A 203 11.30 10.08 -1.40
C GLY A 203 10.03 10.20 -0.57
N ASP A 204 10.10 11.09 0.41
CA ASP A 204 8.97 11.43 1.28
C ASP A 204 7.89 12.13 0.43
N GLY A 205 6.92 11.36 -0.08
CA GLY A 205 5.70 11.92 -0.68
C GLY A 205 4.80 12.59 0.36
N PRO A 206 3.52 12.85 0.07
CA PRO A 206 2.53 13.21 1.10
C PRO A 206 2.31 12.09 2.15
N ALA A 207 3.08 11.01 2.07
CA ALA A 207 3.01 9.78 2.83
C ALA A 207 3.45 9.87 4.30
N GLN A 208 3.78 11.05 4.84
CA GLN A 208 4.08 11.18 6.28
C GLN A 208 2.85 10.93 7.17
N GLU A 209 1.63 10.97 6.61
CA GLU A 209 0.37 10.85 7.34
C GLU A 209 -0.72 10.13 6.51
N LEU A 210 -0.42 8.96 5.92
CA LEU A 210 -1.24 8.24 4.90
C LEU A 210 -2.72 7.97 5.24
N VAL A 211 -3.18 8.28 6.45
CA VAL A 211 -4.56 8.06 6.90
C VAL A 211 -5.13 9.25 7.69
N GLU A 212 -4.40 10.37 7.77
CA GLU A 212 -4.85 11.55 8.51
C GLU A 212 -5.43 12.61 7.59
N LYS A 213 -6.20 13.53 8.18
CA LYS A 213 -6.86 14.62 7.47
C LYS A 213 -5.94 15.43 6.53
N PRO A 214 -4.72 15.83 6.92
CA PRO A 214 -3.85 16.63 6.04
C PRO A 214 -3.44 15.92 4.75
N PHE A 215 -3.31 14.59 4.79
CA PHE A 215 -3.04 13.77 3.61
C PHE A 215 -4.20 13.82 2.62
N PHE A 216 -5.41 13.51 3.10
CA PHE A 216 -6.61 13.56 2.26
C PHE A 216 -6.88 14.98 1.72
N ASP A 217 -6.64 16.02 2.52
CA ASP A 217 -6.74 17.42 2.10
C ASP A 217 -5.77 17.73 0.95
N THR A 218 -4.55 17.19 1.01
CA THR A 218 -3.54 17.34 -0.04
C THR A 218 -3.94 16.63 -1.33
N LEU A 219 -4.43 15.40 -1.23
CA LEU A 219 -4.90 14.64 -2.38
C LEU A 219 -6.12 15.29 -3.04
N ALA A 220 -7.10 15.74 -2.25
CA ALA A 220 -8.28 16.43 -2.77
C ALA A 220 -7.93 17.71 -3.53
N ARG A 221 -6.92 18.46 -3.10
CA ARG A 221 -6.41 19.65 -3.83
C ARG A 221 -5.69 19.30 -5.13
N ALA A 222 -5.00 18.16 -5.18
CA ALA A 222 -4.28 17.71 -6.37
C ALA A 222 -5.22 17.14 -7.44
N LEU A 223 -6.36 16.58 -7.02
CA LEU A 223 -7.36 16.04 -7.92
C LEU A 223 -8.12 17.16 -8.65
N ARG A 224 -8.36 16.96 -9.96
CA ARG A 224 -9.27 17.81 -10.74
C ARG A 224 -10.70 17.76 -10.17
N PRO A 225 -11.60 18.70 -10.52
CA PRO A 225 -13.03 18.55 -10.24
C PRO A 225 -13.61 17.24 -10.79
N GLY A 226 -14.33 16.47 -9.97
CA GLY A 226 -14.77 15.09 -10.28
C GLY A 226 -13.63 14.08 -10.41
N GLY A 227 -12.42 14.44 -9.97
CA GLY A 227 -11.29 13.52 -9.83
C GLY A 227 -11.53 12.56 -8.66
N VAL A 228 -10.94 11.37 -8.76
CA VAL A 228 -11.22 10.27 -7.84
C VAL A 228 -9.99 9.84 -7.06
N LEU A 229 -10.22 9.41 -5.82
CA LEU A 229 -9.27 8.76 -4.93
C LEU A 229 -9.75 7.34 -4.67
N CYS A 230 -8.82 6.39 -4.64
CA CYS A 230 -9.03 5.06 -4.06
C CYS A 230 -7.90 4.80 -3.07
N ASN A 231 -8.25 4.66 -1.79
CA ASN A 231 -7.31 4.42 -0.71
C ASN A 231 -7.58 3.05 -0.10
N MET A 232 -6.53 2.31 0.27
CA MET A 232 -6.70 1.11 1.08
C MET A 232 -7.31 1.50 2.43
N ALA A 233 -8.34 0.79 2.86
CA ALA A 233 -9.16 1.16 4.02
C ALA A 233 -9.37 -0.02 4.99
N GLU A 234 -8.35 -0.86 5.15
CA GLU A 234 -8.28 -1.90 6.17
C GLU A 234 -9.39 -2.97 6.11
N SER A 235 -9.36 -3.95 7.02
CA SER A 235 -10.39 -4.99 7.12
C SER A 235 -11.63 -4.54 7.89
N MET A 236 -12.80 -4.79 7.31
CA MET A 236 -14.10 -4.62 7.97
C MET A 236 -14.35 -5.56 9.16
N TRP A 237 -13.58 -6.64 9.32
CA TRP A 237 -13.71 -7.55 10.47
C TRP A 237 -12.91 -7.11 11.69
N LEU A 238 -11.86 -6.31 11.46
CA LEU A 238 -10.84 -6.01 12.47
C LEU A 238 -10.84 -4.52 12.84
N HIS A 239 -11.15 -3.64 11.88
CA HIS A 239 -10.81 -2.24 11.95
C HIS A 239 -12.00 -1.29 11.70
N THR A 240 -13.22 -1.67 12.10
CA THR A 240 -14.43 -0.85 11.88
C THR A 240 -14.32 0.57 12.43
N HIS A 241 -13.62 0.75 13.56
CA HIS A 241 -13.32 2.07 14.14
C HIS A 241 -12.44 2.93 13.23
N LEU A 242 -11.35 2.39 12.69
CA LEU A 242 -10.48 3.12 11.74
C LEU A 242 -11.23 3.45 10.45
N ILE A 243 -12.09 2.53 9.98
CA ILE A 243 -12.92 2.73 8.79
C ILE A 243 -13.90 3.89 9.00
N ASP A 244 -14.58 3.96 10.15
CA ASP A 244 -15.52 5.04 10.48
C ASP A 244 -14.81 6.40 10.56
N ASP A 245 -13.61 6.43 11.15
CA ASP A 245 -12.77 7.65 11.21
C ASP A 245 -12.33 8.10 9.81
N MET A 246 -11.82 7.19 8.97
CA MET A 246 -11.41 7.50 7.60
C MET A 246 -12.57 8.01 6.74
N ILE A 247 -13.75 7.38 6.86
CA ILE A 247 -14.95 7.82 6.13
C ILE A 247 -15.41 9.19 6.62
N SER A 248 -15.36 9.45 7.93
CA SER A 248 -15.68 10.75 8.51
C SER A 248 -14.80 11.86 7.92
N ILE A 249 -13.49 11.65 7.94
CA ILE A 249 -12.51 12.58 7.34
C ILE A 249 -12.79 12.77 5.85
N CYS A 250 -13.03 11.69 5.10
CA CYS A 250 -13.25 11.79 3.67
C CYS A 250 -14.57 12.50 3.33
N ARG A 251 -15.65 12.32 4.09
CA ARG A 251 -16.91 13.07 3.89
C ARG A 251 -16.76 14.57 4.20
N GLU A 252 -15.86 14.93 5.11
CA GLU A 252 -15.53 16.33 5.37
C GLU A 252 -14.78 16.98 4.20
N ILE A 253 -13.93 16.23 3.49
CA ILE A 253 -13.03 16.75 2.46
C ILE A 253 -13.62 16.62 1.05
N PHE A 254 -14.07 15.43 0.70
CA PHE A 254 -14.59 15.09 -0.63
C PHE A 254 -16.08 15.41 -0.70
N LYS A 255 -16.45 16.36 -1.57
CA LYS A 255 -17.83 16.82 -1.75
C LYS A 255 -18.57 16.14 -2.90
N GLY A 256 -17.95 15.18 -3.57
CA GLY A 256 -18.62 14.27 -4.49
C GLY A 256 -19.10 13.00 -3.77
N SER A 257 -18.92 11.84 -4.40
CA SER A 257 -19.34 10.54 -3.87
C SER A 257 -18.27 9.99 -2.92
N VAL A 258 -18.68 9.35 -1.82
CA VAL A 258 -17.79 8.66 -0.87
C VAL A 258 -18.36 7.29 -0.57
N HIS A 259 -17.65 6.23 -0.94
CA HIS A 259 -18.09 4.85 -0.77
C HIS A 259 -16.97 3.96 -0.24
N TYR A 260 -17.36 2.89 0.43
CA TYR A 260 -16.46 1.81 0.84
C TYR A 260 -16.76 0.57 0.00
N ALA A 261 -15.72 0.03 -0.63
CA ALA A 261 -15.74 -1.25 -1.31
C ALA A 261 -14.84 -2.25 -0.57
N TRP A 262 -14.96 -3.54 -0.87
CA TRP A 262 -14.06 -4.55 -0.33
C TRP A 262 -13.74 -5.64 -1.36
N ALA A 263 -12.65 -6.36 -1.14
CA ALA A 263 -12.28 -7.55 -1.90
C ALA A 263 -11.72 -8.64 -0.98
N SER A 264 -11.75 -9.89 -1.48
CA SER A 264 -11.09 -11.02 -0.80
C SER A 264 -9.63 -11.09 -1.22
N VAL A 265 -8.73 -11.04 -0.24
CA VAL A 265 -7.29 -11.24 -0.39
C VAL A 265 -6.88 -12.22 0.71
N PRO A 266 -6.82 -13.53 0.41
CA PRO A 266 -6.63 -14.57 1.42
C PRO A 266 -5.44 -14.35 2.36
N THR A 267 -4.32 -13.83 1.85
CA THR A 267 -3.09 -13.66 2.62
C THR A 267 -3.05 -12.40 3.49
N TYR A 268 -4.05 -11.51 3.37
CA TYR A 268 -4.19 -10.36 4.26
C TYR A 268 -4.90 -10.75 5.57
N PRO A 269 -4.72 -9.98 6.66
CA PRO A 269 -5.44 -10.20 7.93
C PRO A 269 -6.95 -10.30 7.71
N SER A 270 -7.62 -11.24 8.38
CA SER A 270 -9.03 -11.65 8.15
C SER A 270 -9.41 -12.15 6.74
N GLY A 271 -8.50 -12.16 5.76
CA GLY A 271 -8.75 -12.62 4.39
C GLY A 271 -9.49 -11.62 3.49
N VAL A 272 -9.72 -10.40 3.96
CA VAL A 272 -10.41 -9.32 3.21
C VAL A 272 -9.73 -7.98 3.41
N ILE A 273 -9.91 -7.08 2.45
CA ILE A 273 -9.40 -5.72 2.50
C ILE A 273 -10.43 -4.74 1.93
N GLY A 274 -10.49 -3.56 2.52
CA GLY A 274 -11.34 -2.46 2.13
C GLY A 274 -10.66 -1.45 1.23
N PHE A 275 -11.48 -0.72 0.49
CA PHE A 275 -11.09 0.42 -0.33
C PHE A 275 -12.06 1.57 -0.06
N LEU A 276 -11.53 2.71 0.40
CA LEU A 276 -12.28 3.95 0.50
C LEU A 276 -12.11 4.71 -0.81
N ILE A 277 -13.24 4.95 -1.48
CA ILE A 277 -13.27 5.56 -2.81
C ILE A 277 -14.05 6.86 -2.72
N CYS A 278 -13.45 7.94 -3.20
CA CYS A 278 -13.99 9.28 -3.07
C CYS A 278 -13.90 10.03 -4.40
N SER A 279 -14.81 10.97 -4.64
CA SER A 279 -14.66 11.95 -5.71
C SER A 279 -14.72 13.38 -5.17
N THR A 280 -13.95 14.28 -5.77
CA THR A 280 -14.04 15.72 -5.48
C THR A 280 -15.35 16.29 -6.03
N GLU A 281 -15.68 17.52 -5.62
CA GLU A 281 -16.78 18.28 -6.24
C GLU A 281 -16.55 18.42 -7.75
N GLY A 282 -17.61 18.25 -8.55
CA GLY A 282 -17.53 18.33 -10.02
C GLY A 282 -18.52 17.39 -10.70
N PRO A 283 -18.18 16.87 -11.90
CA PRO A 283 -18.99 15.85 -12.56
C PRO A 283 -19.29 14.68 -11.61
N ALA A 284 -20.56 14.27 -11.55
CA ALA A 284 -20.98 13.16 -10.70
C ALA A 284 -20.28 11.86 -11.09
N VAL A 285 -19.82 11.12 -10.07
CA VAL A 285 -19.17 9.82 -10.24
C VAL A 285 -20.03 8.75 -9.57
N ASP A 286 -20.51 7.79 -10.36
CA ASP A 286 -21.20 6.60 -9.86
C ASP A 286 -20.17 5.47 -9.73
N PHE A 287 -19.68 5.25 -8.52
CA PHE A 287 -18.72 4.18 -8.23
C PHE A 287 -19.37 2.79 -8.22
N LEU A 288 -20.70 2.66 -8.17
CA LEU A 288 -21.33 1.35 -8.16
C LEU A 288 -21.42 0.77 -9.58
N ASN A 289 -21.51 1.63 -10.60
CA ASN A 289 -21.68 1.21 -11.99
C ASN A 289 -20.49 1.65 -12.84
N PRO A 290 -19.56 0.74 -13.20
CA PRO A 290 -18.39 1.10 -13.98
C PRO A 290 -18.79 1.57 -15.38
N ILE A 291 -18.56 2.85 -15.67
CA ILE A 291 -18.89 3.47 -16.96
C ILE A 291 -17.83 3.19 -18.04
N ASN A 292 -16.63 2.82 -17.61
CA ASN A 292 -15.49 2.50 -18.46
C ASN A 292 -14.92 1.11 -18.12
N PRO A 293 -15.72 0.03 -18.29
CA PRO A 293 -15.33 -1.31 -17.86
C PRO A 293 -14.11 -1.82 -18.65
N ILE A 294 -13.12 -2.36 -17.94
CA ILE A 294 -11.85 -2.83 -18.49
C ILE A 294 -12.06 -3.88 -19.60
N GLU A 295 -13.12 -4.67 -19.52
CA GLU A 295 -13.43 -5.72 -20.48
C GLU A 295 -13.79 -5.17 -21.87
N LYS A 296 -14.19 -3.90 -21.94
CA LYS A 296 -14.53 -3.19 -23.18
C LYS A 296 -13.42 -2.27 -23.67
N LEU A 297 -12.32 -2.14 -22.92
CA LEU A 297 -11.21 -1.30 -23.31
C LEU A 297 -10.36 -1.99 -24.39
N GLU A 298 -10.10 -1.25 -25.46
CA GLU A 298 -9.26 -1.72 -26.56
C GLU A 298 -7.83 -1.96 -26.06
N GLY A 299 -7.29 -3.14 -26.34
CA GLY A 299 -5.94 -3.55 -25.92
C GLY A 299 -5.82 -4.06 -24.47
N ALA A 300 -6.85 -3.90 -23.63
CA ALA A 300 -6.78 -4.32 -22.21
C ALA A 300 -6.56 -5.85 -22.05
N HIS A 301 -7.14 -6.66 -22.95
CA HIS A 301 -6.96 -8.12 -23.00
C HIS A 301 -5.68 -8.56 -23.73
N GLN A 302 -5.01 -7.65 -24.44
CA GLN A 302 -3.73 -7.91 -25.12
C GLN A 302 -2.53 -7.59 -24.22
N HIS A 303 -2.79 -7.17 -22.99
CA HIS A 303 -1.77 -6.91 -21.99
C HIS A 303 -1.02 -8.20 -21.63
N LYS A 304 0.25 -8.08 -21.21
CA LYS A 304 1.11 -9.23 -20.92
C LYS A 304 0.60 -10.13 -19.79
N ARG A 305 -0.16 -9.55 -18.86
CA ARG A 305 -0.79 -10.24 -17.73
C ARG A 305 -2.27 -10.46 -18.04
N GLU A 306 -2.81 -11.63 -17.72
CA GLU A 306 -4.25 -11.88 -17.74
C GLU A 306 -4.95 -11.10 -16.61
N LEU A 307 -6.21 -10.69 -16.81
CA LEU A 307 -7.05 -10.16 -15.75
C LEU A 307 -7.69 -11.36 -15.01
N ARG A 308 -7.42 -11.52 -13.71
CA ARG A 308 -7.71 -12.76 -12.98
C ARG A 308 -8.83 -12.63 -11.95
N TYR A 309 -9.13 -11.43 -11.48
CA TYR A 309 -10.05 -11.19 -10.36
C TYR A 309 -11.16 -10.20 -10.70
N TYR A 310 -10.79 -9.01 -11.18
CA TYR A 310 -11.71 -7.94 -11.48
C TYR A 310 -12.54 -8.25 -12.71
N ASN A 311 -13.82 -7.92 -12.62
CA ASN A 311 -14.74 -7.76 -13.74
C ASN A 311 -15.88 -6.82 -13.29
N SER A 312 -16.74 -6.41 -14.21
CA SER A 312 -17.83 -5.46 -13.96
C SER A 312 -18.85 -5.96 -12.93
N GLU A 313 -19.03 -7.27 -12.79
CA GLU A 313 -19.90 -7.85 -11.76
C GLU A 313 -19.22 -7.82 -10.39
N MET A 314 -17.94 -8.18 -10.33
CA MET A 314 -17.12 -8.10 -9.11
C MET A 314 -17.01 -6.65 -8.62
N HIS A 315 -16.86 -5.69 -9.53
CA HIS A 315 -16.89 -4.26 -9.23
C HIS A 315 -18.16 -3.87 -8.46
N LYS A 316 -19.34 -4.23 -8.98
CA LYS A 316 -20.63 -3.97 -8.31
C LYS A 316 -20.74 -4.69 -6.98
N ALA A 317 -20.35 -5.96 -6.95
CA ALA A 317 -20.41 -6.80 -5.76
C ALA A 317 -19.54 -6.26 -4.62
N ALA A 318 -18.41 -5.61 -4.92
CA ALA A 318 -17.50 -5.04 -3.93
C ALA A 318 -18.16 -3.99 -3.02
N PHE A 319 -19.25 -3.35 -3.47
CA PHE A 319 -20.01 -2.38 -2.66
C PHE A 319 -21.16 -3.02 -1.87
N SER A 320 -21.39 -4.33 -2.02
CA SER A 320 -22.38 -5.07 -1.24
C SER A 320 -21.81 -5.44 0.12
N LEU A 321 -22.09 -4.59 1.12
CA LEU A 321 -21.51 -4.70 2.46
C LEU A 321 -22.36 -5.54 3.42
N PRO A 322 -21.74 -6.34 4.32
CA PRO A 322 -22.44 -7.08 5.37
C PRO A 322 -23.25 -6.17 6.31
N SER A 323 -24.35 -6.67 6.85
CA SER A 323 -25.24 -5.89 7.73
C SER A 323 -24.58 -5.42 9.03
N PHE A 324 -23.59 -6.15 9.56
CA PHE A 324 -22.88 -5.72 10.77
C PHE A 324 -22.05 -4.47 10.50
N LEU A 325 -21.35 -4.41 9.35
CA LEU A 325 -20.52 -3.28 8.98
C LEU A 325 -21.36 -2.01 8.83
N LYS A 326 -22.52 -2.12 8.16
CA LYS A 326 -23.45 -0.99 8.02
C LYS A 326 -23.94 -0.46 9.38
N ARG A 327 -24.10 -1.34 10.37
CA ARG A 327 -24.52 -0.94 11.72
C ARG A 327 -23.39 -0.30 12.53
N GLU A 328 -22.16 -0.80 12.37
CA GLU A 328 -21.00 -0.35 13.15
C GLU A 328 -20.36 0.92 12.60
N VAL A 329 -20.34 1.07 11.27
CA VAL A 329 -19.84 2.25 10.58
C VAL A 329 -21.02 3.08 10.13
N ARG A 330 -21.37 4.09 10.95
CA ARG A 330 -22.64 4.82 10.83
C ARG A 330 -22.76 5.55 9.50
N LEU A 331 -21.63 5.99 8.96
CA LEU A 331 -21.55 6.73 7.71
C LEU A 331 -21.66 5.84 6.47
N LEU A 332 -21.78 4.51 6.60
CA LEU A 332 -22.10 3.61 5.49
C LEU A 332 -23.60 3.34 5.33
N CYS A 333 -24.42 3.84 6.26
CA CYS A 333 -25.86 3.88 6.07
C CYS A 333 -26.23 5.16 5.31
N ASP A 334 -26.87 5.00 4.15
CA ASP A 334 -27.64 6.06 3.50
C ASP A 334 -28.92 6.37 4.29
#